data_AF-A0A351GLN1-F1
#
_entry.id   AF-A0A351GLN1-F1
#
_cell.length_a   1.000
_cell.length_b   1.000
_cell.length_c   1.000
_cell.angle_alpha   90.00
_cell.angle_beta   90.00
_cell.angle_gamma   90.00
#
_symmetry.space_group_name_H-M   'P 1'
#
loop_
_entity.id
_entity.type
_entity.pdbx_description
1 polymer ?
#
loop_
_entity_poly.entity_id
_entity_poly.type
_entity_poly.pdbx_seq_one_letter_code
_entity_poly.pdbx_strand_id
1 'polypeptide(L)' 'AIGGLDDFKYSKNMAAMGAEGVVWNDETLAAFLAKPKAYIKGTKMSFSGFKKEKDIAATIEYLKSFSE' A
#
# COMPACT_ATOMS: atom_id res chain seq x y z
N ALA A 1 2.38 8.15 7.23
CA ALA A 1 2.79 6.75 7.51
C ALA A 1 1.75 5.80 6.92
N ILE A 2 2.13 4.59 6.54
CA ILE A 2 1.17 3.55 6.14
C ILE A 2 0.32 3.14 7.33
N GLY A 3 -0.91 2.68 7.11
CA GLY A 3 -1.75 2.18 8.22
C GLY A 3 -2.14 3.22 9.27
N GLY A 4 -2.21 4.51 8.92
CA GLY A 4 -2.31 5.63 9.86
C GLY A 4 -3.71 6.24 10.06
N LEU A 5 -4.79 5.60 9.58
CA LEU A 5 -6.15 6.06 9.86
C LEU A 5 -6.68 5.40 11.14
N ASP A 6 -6.95 6.20 12.17
CA ASP A 6 -7.34 5.71 13.49
C ASP A 6 -8.65 4.90 13.48
N ASP A 7 -9.59 5.25 12.59
CA ASP A 7 -10.89 4.57 12.47
C ASP A 7 -10.85 3.30 11.60
N PHE A 8 -9.69 2.96 11.01
CA PHE A 8 -9.56 1.79 10.17
C PHE A 8 -8.79 0.65 10.86
N LYS A 9 -9.40 -0.53 10.94
CA LYS A 9 -8.77 -1.71 11.55
C LYS A 9 -7.76 -2.38 10.59
N TYR A 10 -6.53 -1.88 10.55
CA TYR A 10 -5.44 -2.47 9.77
C TYR A 10 -5.06 -3.91 10.20
N SER A 11 -4.24 -4.59 9.39
CA SER A 11 -3.55 -5.81 9.84
C SER A 11 -2.45 -5.45 10.84
N LYS A 12 -2.12 -6.37 11.75
CA LYS A 12 -1.06 -6.16 12.76
C LYS A 12 0.25 -5.69 12.12
N ASN A 13 0.65 -6.33 11.00
CA ASN A 13 1.91 -6.02 10.34
C ASN A 13 1.89 -4.69 9.58
N MET A 14 0.76 -4.29 8.98
CA MET A 14 0.65 -2.96 8.36
C MET A 14 0.75 -1.86 9.42
N ALA A 15 0.08 -2.04 10.56
CA ALA A 15 0.15 -1.07 11.67
C ALA A 15 1.58 -0.97 12.24
N ALA A 16 2.28 -2.10 12.39
CA ALA A 16 3.67 -2.12 12.84
C ALA A 16 4.60 -1.36 11.88
N MET A 17 4.51 -1.62 10.57
CA MET A 17 5.29 -0.89 9.56
C MET A 17 4.98 0.62 9.56
N GLY A 18 3.72 0.99 9.80
CA GLY A 18 3.32 2.39 10.00
C GLY A 18 4.03 3.03 11.20
N ALA A 19 4.09 2.32 12.33
CA ALA A 19 4.77 2.76 13.54
C ALA A 19 6.30 2.84 13.37
N GLU A 20 6.88 2.01 12.49
CA GLU A 20 8.29 2.07 12.08
C GLU A 20 8.59 3.24 11.13
N GLY A 21 7.58 4.04 10.75
CA GLY A 21 7.74 5.23 9.93
C GLY A 21 7.71 4.96 8.42
N VAL A 22 7.32 3.77 7.98
CA VAL A 22 7.13 3.50 6.56
C VAL A 22 6.01 4.41 6.02
N VAL A 23 6.24 5.04 4.88
CA VAL A 23 5.30 5.98 4.23
C VAL A 23 4.90 5.46 2.85
N TRP A 24 3.71 5.85 2.39
CA TRP A 24 3.32 5.65 1.00
C TRP A 24 4.01 6.68 0.11
N ASN A 25 4.93 6.19 -0.70
CA ASN A 25 5.58 6.89 -1.81
C ASN A 25 5.46 6.01 -3.07
N ASP A 26 5.91 6.49 -4.21
CA ASP A 26 5.79 5.79 -5.49
C ASP A 26 6.38 4.37 -5.44
N GLU A 27 7.54 4.19 -4.83
CA GLU A 27 8.24 2.91 -4.76
C GLU A 27 7.51 1.90 -3.87
N THR A 28 7.11 2.33 -2.67
CA THR A 28 6.40 1.47 -1.70
C THR A 28 4.99 1.14 -2.18
N LEU A 29 4.29 2.09 -2.80
CA LEU A 29 3.00 1.85 -3.44
C LEU A 29 3.15 0.88 -4.61
N ALA A 30 4.16 1.05 -5.47
CA ALA A 30 4.37 0.15 -6.60
C ALA A 30 4.64 -1.29 -6.13
N ALA A 31 5.53 -1.45 -5.14
CA ALA A 31 5.84 -2.75 -4.55
C ALA A 31 4.61 -3.41 -3.90
N PHE A 32 3.82 -2.63 -3.16
CA PHE A 32 2.60 -3.13 -2.52
C PHE A 32 1.53 -3.50 -3.56
N LEU A 33 1.27 -2.65 -4.54
CA LEU A 33 0.26 -2.87 -5.58
C LEU A 33 0.63 -4.00 -6.54
N ALA A 34 1.92 -4.31 -6.71
CA ALA A 34 2.36 -5.47 -7.48
C ALA A 34 2.00 -6.80 -6.79
N LYS A 35 2.14 -6.88 -5.46
CA LYS A 35 1.87 -8.12 -4.71
C LYS A 35 1.62 -7.88 -3.21
N PRO A 36 0.40 -7.45 -2.81
CA PRO A 36 0.13 -6.98 -1.45
C PRO A 36 0.48 -7.98 -0.34
N LYS A 37 0.14 -9.26 -0.56
CA LYS A 37 0.40 -10.34 0.40
C LYS A 37 1.87 -10.71 0.55
N ALA A 38 2.68 -10.44 -0.48
CA ALA A 38 4.13 -10.65 -0.41
C ALA A 38 4.83 -9.45 0.24
N TYR A 39 4.39 -8.24 -0.06
CA TYR A 39 4.94 -7.02 0.54
C TYR A 39 4.62 -6.93 2.04
N ILE A 40 3.37 -7.18 2.44
CA ILE A 40 2.94 -7.21 3.84
C ILE A 40 2.32 -8.55 4.16
N LYS A 41 3.10 -9.42 4.79
CA LYS A 41 2.63 -10.74 5.23
C LYS A 41 1.42 -10.57 6.15
N GLY A 42 0.33 -11.29 5.89
CA GLY A 42 -0.89 -11.19 6.70
C GLY A 42 -1.66 -9.87 6.53
N THR A 43 -1.44 -9.14 5.43
CA THR A 43 -2.32 -8.03 5.06
C THR A 43 -3.77 -8.49 4.92
N LYS A 44 -4.70 -7.64 5.36
CA LYS A 44 -6.15 -7.87 5.20
C LYS A 44 -6.62 -7.63 3.75
N MET A 45 -5.78 -7.04 2.91
CA MET A 45 -6.11 -6.82 1.50
C MET A 45 -6.14 -8.15 0.74
N SER A 46 -7.31 -8.51 0.19
CA SER A 46 -7.52 -9.74 -0.58
C SER A 46 -7.04 -9.66 -2.03
N PHE A 47 -6.73 -8.46 -2.52
CA PHE A 47 -6.23 -8.20 -3.86
C PHE A 47 -4.92 -8.96 -4.14
N SER A 48 -4.83 -9.59 -5.31
CA SER A 48 -3.64 -10.37 -5.71
C SER A 48 -2.45 -9.51 -6.10
N GLY A 49 -2.70 -8.26 -6.51
CA GLY A 49 -1.73 -7.37 -7.14
C GLY A 49 -1.94 -7.25 -8.65
N PHE A 50 -1.45 -6.15 -9.22
CA PHE A 50 -1.45 -5.92 -10.66
C PHE A 50 -0.38 -6.75 -11.36
N LYS A 51 -0.70 -7.24 -12.57
CA LYS A 51 0.24 -8.00 -13.40
C LYS A 51 1.09 -7.13 -14.31
N LYS A 52 0.59 -5.95 -14.68
CA LYS A 52 1.23 -5.04 -15.63
C LYS A 52 1.73 -3.82 -14.88
N GLU A 53 2.99 -3.46 -15.11
CA GLU A 53 3.59 -2.25 -14.54
C GLU A 53 2.85 -0.98 -14.95
N LYS A 54 2.31 -0.93 -16.18
CA LYS A 54 1.50 0.19 -16.65
C LYS A 54 0.27 0.45 -15.77
N ASP A 55 -0.38 -0.61 -15.30
CA ASP A 55 -1.58 -0.48 -14.45
C ASP A 55 -1.20 0.04 -13.06
N ILE A 56 -0.04 -0.38 -12.54
CA ILE A 56 0.53 0.13 -11.29
C ILE A 56 0.83 1.63 -11.42
N ALA A 57 1.57 2.02 -12.46
CA ALA A 57 1.93 3.41 -12.70
C ALA A 57 0.69 4.30 -12.88
N ALA A 58 -0.29 3.86 -13.67
CA ALA A 58 -1.53 4.60 -13.86
C ALA A 58 -2.33 4.76 -12.56
N THR A 59 -2.36 3.71 -11.72
CA THR A 59 -3.04 3.77 -10.41
C THR A 59 -2.34 4.74 -9.46
N ILE A 60 -1.01 4.70 -9.41
CA ILE A 60 -0.22 5.63 -8.58
C ILE A 60 -0.44 7.07 -9.03
N GLU A 61 -0.40 7.32 -10.34
CA GLU A 61 -0.62 8.66 -10.89
C GLU A 61 -2.02 9.18 -10.58
N TYR A 62 -3.03 8.31 -10.70
CA TYR A 62 -4.39 8.64 -10.28
C TYR A 62 -4.46 8.97 -8.78
N LEU A 63 -3.83 8.18 -7.90
CA LEU A 63 -3.87 8.44 -6.45
C LEU A 63 -3.17 9.76 -6.08
N LYS A 64 -2.10 10.13 -6.78
CA LYS A 64 -1.42 11.42 -6.58
C LYS A 64 -2.34 12.61 -6.85
N SER A 65 -3.29 12.50 -7.79
CA SER A 65 -4.21 13.60 -8.06
C SER A 65 -5.18 13.91 -6.91
N PHE A 66 -5.21 13.07 -5.86
CA PHE A 66 -6.02 13.27 -4.65
C PHE A 66 -5.16 13.50 -3.39
N SER A 67 -3.84 13.49 -3.51
CA SER A 67 -2.96 13.82 -2.38
C SER A 67 -2.82 15.33 -2.31
N GLU A 68 -3.51 15.95 -1.34
CA GLU A 68 -3.28 17.35 -0.93
C GLU A 68 -1.96 17.51 -0.18
#